data_AF-A0A8H6D115-F1
#
_entry.id   AF-A0A8H6D115-F1
#
_cell.length_a   1.000
_cell.length_b   1.000
_cell.length_c   1.000
_cell.angle_alpha   90.00
_cell.angle_beta   90.00
_cell.angle_gamma   90.00
#
_symmetry.space_group_name_H-M   'P 1'
#
loop_
_entity.id
_entity.type
_entity.pdbx_description
1 polymer ?
#
loop_
_entity_poly.entity_id
_entity_poly.type
_entity_poly.pdbx_seq_one_letter_code
_entity_poly.pdbx_strand_id
1 'polypeptide(L)'
;MAFLSSPLGLGVSIIAILVGAIIFANKKPKFPIINKYPQDFFHRQANHEYKTNAKKILKDGAVKHGDNPFAILVPNGIKTILPPSCVSWAKNNKDLDHQQLVRDEYFASYPGFDVQHVLHHPNRMVINMVQGKLSKTDKTLPIMNEHIEAGLSDIWGEDKYWKTLNWEDGTTGVISRAAASIFVGPELAADPEWQKVSRAYVLDYFGAVGEMHLWPSWLRWLVVWYLPGASACRAGLKRAREMVKKVVEKRRQEAQEAKLKGEEAPAYYDALAWTLESPLGNEFEPADVQLALAMAALFTTSELFRQILIELARRPDVVEHLRREIEDAAPDHDFTATSLVKMQLLDSFMKETQRLIPSLVILERLVIRDTRLPDGTLLEKGTHVAIDSREMYDPAKFENPEEFDAWRFYKRRQAGDNTSLFVQSSPEHAQFGMGKHLCPGRFFAGSELKFCLAHIILKYDLRLKDGCLGKPMQLGFLSATDPYTQLEVRRR
;
A
#
# COMPACT_ATOMS: atom_id res chain seq x y z
N MET A 1 -17.50 38.99 3.05
CA MET A 1 -18.50 38.34 3.93
C MET A 1 -19.92 38.93 3.77
N ALA A 2 -20.09 40.24 3.53
CA ALA A 2 -21.42 40.88 3.44
C ALA A 2 -22.33 40.41 2.27
N PHE A 3 -21.76 39.89 1.17
CA PHE A 3 -22.55 39.42 0.02
C PHE A 3 -23.23 38.07 0.29
N LEU A 4 -22.54 37.15 0.98
CA LEU A 4 -23.02 35.80 1.33
C LEU A 4 -24.09 35.80 2.43
N SER A 5 -24.20 36.88 3.21
CA SER A 5 -25.23 37.05 4.25
C SER A 5 -26.46 37.83 3.76
N SER A 6 -26.46 38.27 2.50
CA SER A 6 -27.64 38.90 1.89
C SER A 6 -28.61 37.82 1.38
N PRO A 7 -29.94 38.05 1.42
CA PRO A 7 -30.93 37.11 0.87
C PRO A 7 -30.64 36.75 -0.60
N LEU A 8 -30.10 37.71 -1.36
CA LEU A 8 -29.71 37.53 -2.75
C LEU A 8 -28.48 36.60 -2.88
N GLY A 9 -27.48 36.76 -2.01
CA GLY A 9 -26.29 35.91 -1.98
C GLY A 9 -26.60 34.47 -1.55
N LEU A 10 -27.48 34.29 -0.56
CA LEU A 10 -27.99 32.97 -0.17
C LEU A 10 -28.77 32.30 -1.32
N GLY A 11 -29.61 33.06 -2.02
CA GLY A 11 -30.34 32.57 -3.20
C GLY A 11 -29.41 32.13 -4.33
N VAL A 12 -28.39 32.92 -4.65
CA VAL A 12 -27.38 32.57 -5.68
C VAL A 12 -26.56 31.35 -5.26
N SER A 13 -26.19 31.22 -3.98
CA SER A 13 -25.50 30.03 -3.47
C SER A 13 -26.37 28.77 -3.53
N ILE A 14 -27.65 28.85 -3.15
CA ILE A 14 -28.58 27.70 -3.25
C ILE A 14 -28.78 27.30 -4.70
N ILE A 15 -28.93 28.26 -5.63
CA ILE A 15 -29.06 27.97 -7.06
C ILE A 15 -27.77 27.35 -7.61
N ALA A 16 -26.58 27.85 -7.24
CA ALA A 16 -25.32 27.25 -7.67
C ALA A 16 -25.14 25.82 -7.13
N ILE A 17 -25.56 25.55 -5.90
CA ILE A 17 -25.57 24.20 -5.29
C ILE A 17 -26.54 23.29 -6.05
N LEU A 18 -27.75 23.76 -6.34
CA LEU A 18 -28.76 23.01 -7.08
C LEU A 18 -28.33 22.75 -8.53
N VAL A 19 -27.77 23.74 -9.22
CA VAL A 19 -27.24 23.58 -10.58
C VAL A 19 -26.05 22.62 -10.59
N GLY A 20 -25.13 22.74 -9.64
CA GLY A 20 -24.03 21.78 -9.46
C GLY A 20 -24.54 20.36 -9.21
N ALA A 21 -25.56 20.20 -8.36
CA ALA A 21 -26.20 18.92 -8.06
C ALA A 21 -26.93 18.35 -9.28
N ILE A 22 -27.62 19.17 -10.07
CA ILE A 22 -28.33 18.78 -11.29
C ILE A 22 -27.35 18.37 -12.40
N ILE A 23 -26.28 19.13 -12.62
CA ILE A 23 -25.23 18.79 -13.59
C ILE A 23 -24.56 17.47 -13.20
N PHE A 24 -24.31 17.26 -11.91
CA PHE A 24 -23.73 16.02 -11.41
C PHE A 24 -24.70 14.83 -11.53
N ALA A 25 -25.99 15.03 -11.22
CA ALA A 25 -27.04 14.02 -11.34
C ALA A 25 -27.33 13.60 -12.80
N ASN A 26 -27.06 14.48 -13.77
CA ASN A 26 -27.35 14.25 -15.18
C ASN A 26 -26.22 13.58 -15.98
N LYS A 27 -25.07 13.25 -15.37
CA LYS A 27 -24.07 12.41 -16.05
C LYS A 27 -24.59 10.97 -16.14
N LYS A 28 -25.12 10.59 -17.31
CA LYS A 28 -25.53 9.21 -17.57
C LYS A 28 -24.31 8.29 -17.52
N PRO A 29 -24.36 7.18 -16.77
CA PRO A 29 -23.27 6.22 -16.75
C PRO A 29 -23.12 5.59 -18.13
N LYS A 30 -21.89 5.59 -18.65
CA LYS A 30 -21.57 5.02 -19.97
C LYS A 30 -21.75 3.50 -20.01
N PHE A 31 -21.46 2.84 -18.90
CA PHE A 31 -21.48 1.40 -18.76
C PHE A 31 -22.60 0.96 -17.81
N PRO A 32 -23.14 -0.26 -17.97
CA PRO A 32 -24.16 -0.80 -17.08
C PRO A 32 -23.62 -0.89 -15.65
N ILE A 33 -24.38 -0.34 -14.69
CA ILE A 33 -24.03 -0.39 -13.27
C ILE A 33 -24.56 -1.69 -12.66
N ILE A 34 -23.69 -2.47 -12.02
CA ILE A 34 -24.06 -3.77 -11.44
C ILE A 34 -24.81 -3.62 -10.11
N ASN A 35 -24.30 -2.80 -9.19
CA ASN A 35 -24.86 -2.61 -7.85
C ASN A 35 -25.85 -1.43 -7.78
N LYS A 36 -26.74 -1.30 -8.77
CA LYS A 36 -27.79 -0.27 -8.78
C LYS A 36 -29.11 -0.86 -8.27
N TYR A 37 -29.64 -0.31 -7.19
CA TYR A 37 -30.87 -0.79 -6.55
C TYR A 37 -32.04 0.18 -6.76
N PRO A 38 -33.28 -0.31 -6.91
CA PRO A 38 -34.47 0.54 -6.91
C PRO A 38 -34.57 1.35 -5.60
N GLN A 39 -34.97 2.62 -5.68
CA GLN A 39 -35.17 3.51 -4.53
C GLN A 39 -33.91 3.84 -3.68
N ASP A 40 -32.71 3.46 -4.13
CA ASP A 40 -31.44 3.78 -3.45
C ASP A 40 -30.85 5.14 -3.91
N PHE A 41 -31.59 6.22 -3.66
CA PHE A 41 -31.26 7.57 -4.12
C PHE A 41 -29.92 8.11 -3.58
N PHE A 42 -29.53 7.68 -2.37
CA PHE A 42 -28.28 8.07 -1.72
C PHE A 42 -27.19 7.01 -1.84
N HIS A 43 -27.39 5.98 -2.66
CA HIS A 43 -26.44 4.89 -2.88
C HIS A 43 -25.98 4.18 -1.60
N ARG A 44 -26.81 4.17 -0.54
CA ARG A 44 -26.46 3.58 0.75
C ARG A 44 -26.37 2.07 0.64
N GLN A 45 -27.33 1.46 -0.05
CA GLN A 45 -27.33 0.02 -0.30
C GLN A 45 -26.17 -0.35 -1.24
N ALA A 46 -25.99 0.39 -2.33
CA ALA A 46 -24.87 0.21 -3.25
C ALA A 46 -23.51 0.27 -2.56
N ASN A 47 -23.32 1.25 -1.67
CA ASN A 47 -22.08 1.41 -0.91
C ASN A 47 -21.89 0.34 0.16
N HIS A 48 -22.96 -0.13 0.80
CA HIS A 48 -22.89 -1.25 1.74
C HIS A 48 -22.48 -2.54 1.03
N GLU A 49 -23.15 -2.86 -0.07
CA GLU A 49 -22.86 -4.04 -0.90
C GLU A 49 -21.45 -4.00 -1.50
N TYR A 50 -20.99 -2.82 -1.92
CA TYR A 50 -19.59 -2.65 -2.31
C TYR A 50 -18.64 -2.99 -1.16
N LYS A 51 -18.89 -2.49 0.05
CA LYS A 51 -17.99 -2.71 1.20
C LYS A 51 -17.89 -4.18 1.59
N THR A 52 -19.01 -4.91 1.61
CA THR A 52 -19.08 -6.28 2.15
C THR A 52 -19.00 -7.37 1.08
N ASN A 53 -19.44 -7.10 -0.16
CA ASN A 53 -19.68 -8.11 -1.19
C ASN A 53 -19.03 -7.77 -2.55
N ALA A 54 -17.98 -6.93 -2.59
CA ALA A 54 -17.31 -6.54 -3.82
C ALA A 54 -16.88 -7.71 -4.72
N LYS A 55 -16.40 -8.83 -4.14
CA LYS A 55 -15.99 -10.02 -4.93
C LYS A 55 -17.18 -10.60 -5.69
N LYS A 56 -18.35 -10.65 -5.04
CA LYS A 56 -19.59 -11.10 -5.67
C LYS A 56 -20.03 -10.14 -6.76
N ILE A 57 -19.98 -8.83 -6.52
CA ILE A 57 -20.35 -7.80 -7.52
C ILE A 57 -19.49 -7.93 -8.78
N LEU A 58 -18.17 -8.09 -8.63
CA LEU A 58 -17.25 -8.28 -9.76
C LEU A 58 -17.54 -9.59 -10.51
N LYS A 59 -17.74 -10.70 -9.78
CA LYS A 59 -18.09 -11.99 -10.38
C LYS A 59 -19.41 -11.92 -11.16
N ASP A 60 -20.44 -11.32 -10.59
CA ASP A 60 -21.75 -11.15 -11.25
C ASP A 60 -21.62 -10.25 -12.49
N GLY A 61 -20.84 -9.18 -12.40
CA GLY A 61 -20.52 -8.31 -13.54
C GLY A 61 -19.79 -9.05 -14.67
N ALA A 62 -18.77 -9.83 -14.32
CA ALA A 62 -18.00 -10.67 -15.23
C ALA A 62 -18.87 -11.73 -15.92
N VAL A 63 -19.76 -12.42 -15.17
CA VAL A 63 -20.69 -13.42 -15.74
C VAL A 63 -21.68 -12.75 -16.69
N LYS A 64 -22.20 -11.57 -16.33
CA LYS A 64 -23.23 -10.87 -17.11
C LYS A 64 -22.69 -10.20 -18.38
N HIS A 65 -21.46 -9.70 -18.33
CA HIS A 65 -20.89 -8.87 -19.39
C HIS A 65 -19.70 -9.51 -20.12
N GLY A 66 -19.16 -10.62 -19.62
CA GLY A 66 -18.04 -11.34 -20.21
C GLY A 66 -16.77 -10.48 -20.26
N ASP A 67 -16.35 -10.15 -21.47
CA ASP A 67 -15.23 -9.24 -21.76
C ASP A 67 -15.66 -7.79 -22.06
N ASN A 68 -16.94 -7.45 -21.85
CA ASN A 68 -17.39 -6.07 -21.97
C ASN A 68 -17.23 -5.32 -20.64
N PRO A 69 -16.84 -4.03 -20.67
CA PRO A 69 -16.77 -3.22 -19.45
C PRO A 69 -18.13 -3.03 -18.77
N PHE A 70 -18.10 -2.88 -17.45
CA PHE A 70 -19.25 -2.54 -16.63
C PHE A 70 -18.86 -1.49 -15.57
N ALA A 71 -19.82 -0.99 -14.81
CA ALA A 71 -19.58 0.01 -13.77
C ALA A 71 -20.04 -0.46 -12.38
N ILE A 72 -19.37 0.05 -11.35
CA ILE A 72 -19.72 -0.15 -9.94
C ILE A 72 -19.84 1.22 -9.28
N LEU A 73 -20.91 1.42 -8.51
CA LEU A 73 -21.04 2.55 -7.58
C LEU A 73 -20.19 2.27 -6.34
N VAL A 74 -19.27 3.17 -6.04
CA VAL A 74 -18.43 3.15 -4.84
C VAL A 74 -18.66 4.44 -4.05
N PRO A 75 -18.23 4.53 -2.77
CA PRO A 75 -18.49 5.72 -1.95
C PRO A 75 -18.06 7.05 -2.59
N ASN A 76 -17.02 7.02 -3.43
CA ASN A 76 -16.40 8.20 -4.02
C ASN A 76 -16.82 8.45 -5.48
N GLY A 77 -17.80 7.71 -6.01
CA GLY A 77 -18.33 7.90 -7.36
C GLY A 77 -18.56 6.59 -8.12
N ILE A 78 -18.29 6.63 -9.43
CA ILE A 78 -18.45 5.46 -10.32
C ILE A 78 -17.07 4.98 -10.74
N LYS A 79 -16.80 3.68 -10.55
CA LYS A 79 -15.61 3.01 -11.09
C LYS A 79 -16.01 2.13 -12.27
N THR A 80 -15.33 2.31 -13.40
CA THR A 80 -15.49 1.47 -14.59
C THR A 80 -14.56 0.27 -14.48
N ILE A 81 -15.10 -0.94 -14.53
CA ILE A 81 -14.35 -2.18 -14.50
C ILE A 81 -14.13 -2.67 -15.92
N LEU A 82 -12.86 -2.82 -16.29
CA LEU A 82 -12.40 -3.35 -17.56
C LEU A 82 -12.05 -4.84 -17.40
N PRO A 83 -12.23 -5.66 -18.45
CA PRO A 83 -11.85 -7.07 -18.42
C PRO A 83 -10.32 -7.25 -18.34
N PRO A 84 -9.83 -8.42 -17.93
CA PRO A 84 -8.39 -8.74 -17.93
C PRO A 84 -7.71 -8.59 -19.29
N SER A 85 -8.44 -8.78 -20.40
CA SER A 85 -7.92 -8.57 -21.76
C SER A 85 -7.41 -7.13 -21.99
N CYS A 86 -7.86 -6.16 -21.20
CA CYS A 86 -7.42 -4.77 -21.27
C CYS A 86 -6.08 -4.48 -20.57
N VAL A 87 -5.46 -5.45 -19.86
CA VAL A 87 -4.16 -5.25 -19.16
C VAL A 87 -3.08 -4.72 -20.10
N SER A 88 -2.91 -5.33 -21.26
CA SER A 88 -1.88 -4.95 -22.24
C SER A 88 -2.07 -3.54 -22.77
N TRP A 89 -3.32 -3.11 -22.93
CA TRP A 89 -3.68 -1.75 -23.33
C TRP A 89 -3.43 -0.76 -22.19
N ALA A 90 -3.94 -1.02 -20.99
CA ALA A 90 -3.91 -0.08 -19.88
C ALA A 90 -2.49 0.18 -19.34
N LYS A 91 -1.62 -0.83 -19.31
CA LYS A 91 -0.29 -0.73 -18.68
C LYS A 91 0.64 0.31 -19.32
N ASN A 92 0.44 0.59 -20.62
CA ASN A 92 1.31 1.47 -21.42
C ASN A 92 0.55 2.65 -22.07
N ASN A 93 -0.76 2.76 -21.85
CA ASN A 93 -1.54 3.87 -22.41
C ASN A 93 -1.16 5.19 -21.71
N LYS A 94 -0.72 6.17 -22.50
CA LYS A 94 -0.29 7.50 -22.02
C LYS A 94 -1.44 8.43 -21.64
N ASP A 95 -2.66 8.09 -22.07
CA ASP A 95 -3.88 8.81 -21.74
C ASP A 95 -4.53 8.31 -20.44
N LEU A 96 -3.91 7.30 -19.81
CA LEU A 96 -4.26 6.81 -18.48
C LEU A 96 -3.16 7.19 -17.50
N ASP A 97 -3.53 7.74 -16.34
CA ASP A 97 -2.54 8.12 -15.33
C ASP A 97 -2.98 7.70 -13.93
N HIS A 98 -2.05 7.02 -13.23
CA HIS A 98 -2.24 6.60 -11.84
C HIS A 98 -1.93 7.72 -10.84
N GLN A 99 -0.88 8.52 -11.09
CA GLN A 99 -0.48 9.57 -10.15
C GLN A 99 -1.55 10.65 -10.06
N GLN A 100 -2.15 11.04 -11.19
CA GLN A 100 -3.25 11.98 -11.22
C GLN A 100 -4.48 11.43 -10.48
N LEU A 101 -4.83 10.15 -10.70
CA LEU A 101 -5.92 9.49 -9.98
C LEU A 101 -5.70 9.60 -8.46
N VAL A 102 -4.52 9.21 -7.98
CA VAL A 102 -4.23 9.21 -6.55
C VAL A 102 -4.22 10.64 -6.00
N ARG A 103 -3.68 11.61 -6.72
CA ARG A 103 -3.70 13.02 -6.29
C ARG A 103 -5.12 13.54 -6.08
N ASP A 104 -6.04 13.17 -6.95
CA ASP A 104 -7.43 13.64 -6.93
C ASP A 104 -8.26 12.90 -5.86
N GLU A 105 -8.17 11.56 -5.80
CA GLU A 105 -8.91 10.75 -4.81
C GLU A 105 -8.34 10.90 -3.39
N TYR A 106 -7.06 11.24 -3.26
CA TYR A 106 -6.39 11.35 -1.96
C TYR A 106 -5.93 12.79 -1.66
N PHE A 107 -6.60 13.78 -2.25
CA PHE A 107 -6.52 15.20 -1.81
C PHE A 107 -5.11 15.78 -1.71
N ALA A 108 -4.19 15.39 -2.60
CA ALA A 108 -2.77 15.78 -2.55
C ALA A 108 -2.50 17.30 -2.66
N SER A 109 -3.52 18.13 -2.87
CA SER A 109 -3.40 19.59 -2.93
C SER A 109 -3.91 20.30 -1.66
N TYR A 110 -4.33 19.54 -0.63
CA TYR A 110 -4.92 20.10 0.58
C TYR A 110 -3.93 20.12 1.75
N PRO A 111 -3.97 21.14 2.62
CA PRO A 111 -3.10 21.21 3.81
C PRO A 111 -3.30 20.01 4.73
N GLY A 112 -2.21 19.34 5.09
CA GLY A 112 -2.26 18.09 5.87
C GLY A 112 -2.15 16.84 5.00
N PHE A 113 -2.25 16.96 3.68
CA PHE A 113 -2.14 15.85 2.72
C PHE A 113 -0.85 15.93 1.89
N ASP A 114 0.10 16.76 2.33
CA ASP A 114 1.41 17.06 1.72
C ASP A 114 2.17 15.78 1.35
N VAL A 115 2.02 14.73 2.14
CA VAL A 115 2.64 13.42 1.92
C VAL A 115 2.25 12.79 0.56
N GLN A 116 0.99 12.92 0.13
CA GLN A 116 0.59 12.46 -1.21
C GLN A 116 1.10 13.37 -2.31
N HIS A 117 1.19 14.69 -2.03
CA HIS A 117 1.76 15.64 -2.96
C HIS A 117 3.17 15.22 -3.36
N VAL A 118 3.98 14.90 -2.35
CA VAL A 118 5.36 14.46 -2.47
C VAL A 118 5.46 13.13 -3.22
N LEU A 119 4.70 12.11 -2.79
CA LEU A 119 4.78 10.77 -3.37
C LEU A 119 4.38 10.73 -4.85
N HIS A 120 3.38 11.53 -5.23
CA HIS A 120 2.80 11.56 -6.57
C HIS A 120 3.12 12.85 -7.33
N HIS A 121 4.22 13.53 -6.97
CA HIS A 121 4.63 14.75 -7.67
C HIS A 121 5.00 14.47 -9.14
N PRO A 122 4.73 15.39 -10.09
CA PRO A 122 5.02 15.16 -11.52
C PRO A 122 6.51 15.07 -11.83
N ASN A 123 7.39 15.64 -10.99
CA ASN A 123 8.84 15.49 -11.12
C ASN A 123 9.34 14.07 -10.82
N ARG A 124 8.50 13.22 -10.19
CA ARG A 124 8.78 11.83 -9.83
C ARG A 124 10.05 11.62 -8.99
N MET A 125 10.49 12.62 -8.23
CA MET A 125 11.71 12.55 -7.43
C MET A 125 11.72 11.33 -6.49
N VAL A 126 10.67 11.14 -5.69
CA VAL A 126 10.58 10.01 -4.74
C VAL A 126 10.53 8.66 -5.46
N ILE A 127 9.74 8.55 -6.53
CA ILE A 127 9.66 7.30 -7.32
C ILE A 127 11.02 6.95 -7.92
N ASN A 128 11.74 7.92 -8.48
CA ASN A 128 13.07 7.71 -9.06
C ASN A 128 14.11 7.36 -7.99
N MET A 129 14.03 7.98 -6.80
CA MET A 129 14.87 7.64 -5.66
C MET A 129 14.66 6.18 -5.23
N VAL A 130 13.41 5.74 -5.13
CA VAL A 130 13.08 4.34 -4.79
C VAL A 130 13.57 3.39 -5.88
N GLN A 131 13.34 3.69 -7.16
CA GLN A 131 13.75 2.84 -8.28
C GLN A 131 15.28 2.77 -8.45
N GLY A 132 16.01 3.82 -8.07
CA GLY A 132 17.45 3.95 -8.31
C GLY A 132 18.34 3.63 -7.10
N LYS A 133 18.02 4.19 -5.92
CA LYS A 133 18.85 4.06 -4.71
C LYS A 133 18.31 2.99 -3.76
N LEU A 134 17.00 3.00 -3.45
CA LEU A 134 16.41 2.02 -2.52
C LEU A 134 16.46 0.58 -3.07
N SER A 135 16.40 0.43 -4.38
CA SER A 135 16.52 -0.88 -5.06
C SER A 135 17.94 -1.47 -5.01
N LYS A 136 18.95 -0.69 -4.63
CA LYS A 136 20.35 -1.12 -4.51
C LYS A 136 20.65 -1.42 -3.05
N THR A 137 20.63 -2.71 -2.71
CA THR A 137 20.34 -3.15 -1.35
C THR A 137 21.57 -3.47 -0.49
N ASP A 138 22.77 -3.55 -1.05
CA ASP A 138 23.92 -4.15 -0.35
C ASP A 138 24.27 -3.48 0.99
N LYS A 139 24.13 -2.15 1.07
CA LYS A 139 24.44 -1.39 2.30
C LYS A 139 23.22 -1.16 3.20
N THR A 140 22.01 -1.20 2.64
CA THR A 140 20.78 -0.97 3.41
C THR A 140 20.27 -2.24 4.06
N LEU A 141 20.52 -3.42 3.48
CA LEU A 141 20.02 -4.70 4.02
C LEU A 141 20.53 -5.01 5.42
N PRO A 142 21.83 -4.86 5.74
CA PRO A 142 22.31 -5.13 7.11
C PRO A 142 21.63 -4.23 8.14
N ILE A 143 21.48 -2.93 7.84
CA ILE A 143 20.81 -1.96 8.70
C ILE A 143 19.34 -2.35 8.92
N MET A 144 18.64 -2.73 7.85
CA MET A 144 17.25 -3.18 7.96
C MET A 144 17.13 -4.46 8.79
N ASN A 145 18.02 -5.44 8.56
CA ASN A 145 18.02 -6.72 9.26
C ASN A 145 18.26 -6.55 10.76
N GLU A 146 19.22 -5.71 11.16
CA GLU A 146 19.49 -5.39 12.57
C GLU A 146 18.23 -4.81 13.26
N HIS A 147 17.56 -3.87 12.60
CA HIS A 147 16.34 -3.27 13.15
C HIS A 147 15.13 -4.22 13.17
N ILE A 148 15.07 -5.20 12.25
CA ILE A 148 14.08 -6.28 12.26
C ILE A 148 14.32 -7.21 13.45
N GLU A 149 15.56 -7.69 13.62
CA GLU A 149 15.91 -8.59 14.72
C GLU A 149 15.64 -7.95 16.07
N ALA A 150 16.10 -6.71 16.26
CA ALA A 150 15.85 -5.95 17.48
C ALA A 150 14.36 -5.65 17.68
N GLY A 151 13.64 -5.30 16.61
CA GLY A 151 12.20 -5.07 16.64
C GLY A 151 11.40 -6.31 17.06
N LEU A 152 11.76 -7.47 16.53
CA LEU A 152 11.15 -8.74 16.93
C LEU A 152 11.47 -9.06 18.39
N SER A 153 12.72 -8.95 18.84
CA SER A 153 13.06 -9.23 20.25
C SER A 153 12.34 -8.27 21.21
N ASP A 154 12.30 -6.97 20.91
CA ASP A 154 11.66 -5.97 21.77
C ASP A 154 10.13 -6.12 21.85
N ILE A 155 9.48 -6.47 20.72
CA ILE A 155 8.01 -6.49 20.62
C ILE A 155 7.45 -7.90 20.88
N TRP A 156 8.06 -8.93 20.27
CA TRP A 156 7.64 -10.32 20.42
C TRP A 156 8.27 -10.99 21.64
N GLY A 157 9.34 -10.45 22.21
CA GLY A 157 9.97 -10.98 23.42
C GLY A 157 10.63 -12.34 23.26
N GLU A 158 11.27 -12.80 24.33
CA GLU A 158 11.99 -14.08 24.37
C GLU A 158 11.25 -15.14 25.21
N ASP A 159 9.96 -14.89 25.50
CA ASP A 159 9.14 -15.75 26.36
C ASP A 159 8.83 -17.10 25.69
N LYS A 160 9.08 -18.20 26.40
CA LYS A 160 8.74 -19.56 25.95
C LYS A 160 7.26 -19.92 26.12
N TYR A 161 6.47 -19.04 26.72
CA TYR A 161 5.03 -19.21 26.91
C TYR A 161 4.26 -18.60 25.75
N TRP A 162 3.14 -19.23 25.38
CA TRP A 162 2.25 -18.70 24.36
C TRP A 162 1.64 -17.38 24.81
N LYS A 163 1.74 -16.37 23.95
CA LYS A 163 1.08 -15.07 24.14
C LYS A 163 0.37 -14.63 22.87
N THR A 164 -0.77 -13.98 23.03
CA THR A 164 -1.50 -13.41 21.90
C THR A 164 -0.76 -12.18 21.37
N LEU A 165 -0.53 -12.16 20.06
CA LEU A 165 0.13 -11.07 19.36
C LEU A 165 -0.83 -9.88 19.17
N ASN A 166 -0.39 -8.69 19.54
CA ASN A 166 -1.09 -7.46 19.17
C ASN A 166 -0.76 -7.12 17.70
N TRP A 167 -1.75 -7.00 16.82
CA TRP A 167 -1.51 -6.72 15.40
C TRP A 167 -0.88 -5.36 15.13
N GLU A 168 -1.12 -4.35 15.95
CA GLU A 168 -0.55 -3.02 15.72
C GLU A 168 0.95 -3.04 16.03
N ASP A 169 1.34 -3.42 17.24
CA ASP A 169 2.76 -3.45 17.61
C ASP A 169 3.48 -4.65 16.99
N GLY A 170 2.91 -5.84 17.11
CA GLY A 170 3.51 -7.11 16.71
C GLY A 170 3.72 -7.28 15.21
N THR A 171 2.98 -6.54 14.36
CA THR A 171 3.26 -6.55 12.91
C THR A 171 3.57 -5.16 12.38
N THR A 172 2.67 -4.18 12.56
CA THR A 172 2.93 -2.83 12.01
C THR A 172 4.10 -2.15 12.72
N GLY A 173 4.30 -2.39 14.02
CA GLY A 173 5.48 -1.89 14.74
C GLY A 173 6.80 -2.45 14.22
N VAL A 174 6.87 -3.77 13.94
CA VAL A 174 8.07 -4.41 13.38
C VAL A 174 8.38 -3.86 11.99
N ILE A 175 7.38 -3.84 11.09
CA ILE A 175 7.53 -3.29 9.74
C ILE A 175 7.89 -1.80 9.78
N SER A 176 7.23 -1.02 10.64
CA SER A 176 7.50 0.41 10.77
C SER A 176 8.93 0.70 11.26
N ARG A 177 9.45 -0.09 12.21
CA ARG A 177 10.83 0.07 12.68
C ARG A 177 11.85 -0.27 11.61
N ALA A 178 11.63 -1.37 10.87
CA ALA A 178 12.48 -1.80 9.78
C ALA A 178 12.50 -0.78 8.63
N ALA A 179 11.32 -0.35 8.17
CA ALA A 179 11.18 0.67 7.14
C ALA A 179 11.81 2.01 7.56
N ALA A 180 11.60 2.43 8.82
CA ALA A 180 12.15 3.68 9.32
C ALA A 180 13.68 3.73 9.33
N SER A 181 14.37 2.59 9.56
CA SER A 181 15.84 2.55 9.55
C SER A 181 16.44 2.89 8.19
N ILE A 182 15.70 2.65 7.11
CA ILE A 182 16.12 2.98 5.74
C ILE A 182 15.49 4.27 5.23
N PHE A 183 14.35 4.70 5.77
CA PHE A 183 13.71 5.94 5.34
C PHE A 183 14.30 7.14 6.10
N VAL A 184 13.94 7.27 7.38
CA VAL A 184 14.35 8.41 8.21
C VAL A 184 15.74 8.23 8.81
N GLY A 185 16.27 7.01 8.77
CA GLY A 185 17.58 6.64 9.28
C GLY A 185 17.51 5.88 10.61
N PRO A 186 18.57 5.13 10.97
CA PRO A 186 18.61 4.33 12.20
C PRO A 186 18.42 5.16 13.47
N GLU A 187 18.76 6.46 13.45
CA GLU A 187 18.68 7.35 14.60
C GLU A 187 17.25 7.57 15.11
N LEU A 188 16.26 7.54 14.22
CA LEU A 188 14.84 7.69 14.57
C LEU A 188 14.05 6.39 14.43
N ALA A 189 14.64 5.35 13.88
CA ALA A 189 13.94 4.11 13.57
C ALA A 189 13.35 3.43 14.81
N ALA A 190 14.10 3.40 15.92
CA ALA A 190 13.62 2.87 17.20
C ALA A 190 13.05 3.94 18.13
N ASP A 191 13.03 5.22 17.73
CA ASP A 191 12.52 6.29 18.56
C ASP A 191 11.00 6.13 18.78
N PRO A 192 10.52 6.02 20.03
CA PRO A 192 9.13 5.71 20.31
C PRO A 192 8.18 6.84 19.87
N GLU A 193 8.66 8.09 19.85
CA GLU A 193 7.87 9.21 19.39
C GLU A 193 7.73 9.21 17.86
N TRP A 194 8.80 8.91 17.12
CA TRP A 194 8.76 8.79 15.66
C TRP A 194 7.85 7.65 15.24
N GLN A 195 7.97 6.50 15.92
CA GLN A 195 7.11 5.35 15.69
C GLN A 195 5.63 5.68 15.95
N LYS A 196 5.34 6.43 17.00
CA LYS A 196 3.97 6.90 17.28
C LYS A 196 3.47 7.88 16.20
N VAL A 197 4.27 8.89 15.86
CA VAL A 197 3.88 9.95 14.91
C VAL A 197 3.66 9.39 13.51
N SER A 198 4.58 8.58 13.01
CA SER A 198 4.51 8.03 11.65
C SER A 198 3.32 7.10 11.46
N ARG A 199 3.06 6.19 12.43
CA ARG A 199 1.88 5.30 12.38
C ARG A 199 0.57 6.06 12.55
N ALA A 200 0.48 6.96 13.54
CA ALA A 200 -0.72 7.75 13.78
C ALA A 200 -1.06 8.62 12.56
N TYR A 201 -0.07 9.28 11.96
CA TYR A 201 -0.28 10.08 10.76
C TYR A 201 -0.93 9.26 9.63
N VAL A 202 -0.48 8.02 9.38
CA VAL A 202 -1.06 7.18 8.32
C VAL A 202 -2.52 6.83 8.61
N LEU A 203 -2.86 6.51 9.85
CA LEU A 203 -4.24 6.22 10.24
C LEU A 203 -5.13 7.47 10.12
N ASP A 204 -4.67 8.59 10.68
CA ASP A 204 -5.36 9.88 10.63
C ASP A 204 -5.57 10.33 9.17
N TYR A 205 -4.58 10.08 8.32
CA TYR A 205 -4.61 10.39 6.90
C TYR A 205 -5.76 9.69 6.18
N PHE A 206 -5.88 8.36 6.29
CA PHE A 206 -6.98 7.64 5.64
C PHE A 206 -8.34 7.96 6.25
N GLY A 207 -8.39 8.25 7.56
CA GLY A 207 -9.59 8.80 8.20
C GLY A 207 -10.01 10.14 7.60
N ALA A 208 -9.06 11.07 7.46
CA ALA A 208 -9.28 12.40 6.88
C ALA A 208 -9.70 12.32 5.40
N VAL A 209 -9.13 11.39 4.62
CA VAL A 209 -9.59 11.10 3.25
C VAL A 209 -11.06 10.68 3.25
N GLY A 210 -11.46 9.80 4.16
CA GLY A 210 -12.86 9.41 4.33
C GLY A 210 -13.78 10.60 4.63
N GLU A 211 -13.38 11.46 5.57
CA GLU A 211 -14.12 12.68 5.93
C GLU A 211 -14.26 13.64 4.73
N MET A 212 -13.17 13.87 3.99
CA MET A 212 -13.13 14.78 2.84
C MET A 212 -14.05 14.33 1.68
N HIS A 213 -14.24 13.02 1.50
CA HIS A 213 -15.17 12.49 0.49
C HIS A 213 -16.65 12.75 0.82
N LEU A 214 -16.99 12.97 2.09
CA LEU A 214 -18.36 13.32 2.49
C LEU A 214 -18.77 14.73 2.05
N TRP A 215 -17.80 15.56 1.70
CA TRP A 215 -18.03 16.95 1.30
C TRP A 215 -17.97 17.15 -0.22
N PRO A 216 -18.85 17.99 -0.80
CA PRO A 216 -18.75 18.43 -2.17
C PRO A 216 -17.40 19.10 -2.47
N SER A 217 -16.85 18.87 -3.67
CA SER A 217 -15.53 19.36 -4.07
C SER A 217 -15.31 20.86 -3.84
N TRP A 218 -16.32 21.69 -4.09
CA TRP A 218 -16.26 23.14 -3.92
C TRP A 218 -16.28 23.63 -2.46
N LEU A 219 -16.64 22.77 -1.49
CA LEU A 219 -16.60 23.06 -0.05
C LEU A 219 -15.31 22.59 0.63
N ARG A 220 -14.58 21.65 0.02
CA ARG A 220 -13.41 20.99 0.62
C ARG A 220 -12.34 21.96 1.11
N TRP A 221 -12.09 23.04 0.37
CA TRP A 221 -11.08 24.04 0.73
C TRP A 221 -11.40 24.82 2.02
N LEU A 222 -12.68 24.91 2.41
CA LEU A 222 -13.12 25.49 3.67
C LEU A 222 -13.10 24.46 4.80
N VAL A 223 -13.73 23.30 4.58
CA VAL A 223 -13.96 22.31 5.64
C VAL A 223 -12.68 21.64 6.12
N VAL A 224 -11.65 21.52 5.27
CA VAL A 224 -10.35 20.91 5.62
C VAL A 224 -9.71 21.53 6.89
N TRP A 225 -10.01 22.78 7.19
CA TRP A 225 -9.50 23.48 8.37
C TRP A 225 -10.19 23.06 9.67
N TYR A 226 -11.42 22.55 9.59
CA TYR A 226 -12.28 22.20 10.72
C TYR A 226 -12.43 20.67 10.91
N LEU A 227 -12.04 19.88 9.92
CA LEU A 227 -12.09 18.43 10.00
C LEU A 227 -11.04 17.90 11.01
N PRO A 228 -11.44 17.03 11.96
CA PRO A 228 -10.53 16.54 12.99
C PRO A 228 -9.40 15.69 12.40
N GLY A 229 -9.68 14.82 11.42
CA GLY A 229 -8.65 14.03 10.75
C GLY A 229 -7.62 14.91 10.03
N ALA A 230 -8.08 15.92 9.29
CA ALA A 230 -7.18 16.85 8.60
C ALA A 230 -6.34 17.70 9.58
N SER A 231 -6.91 18.07 10.73
CA SER A 231 -6.18 18.75 11.81
C SER A 231 -5.11 17.84 12.42
N ALA A 232 -5.44 16.57 12.67
CA ALA A 232 -4.49 15.58 13.18
C ALA A 232 -3.34 15.36 12.17
N CYS A 233 -3.63 15.27 10.87
CA CYS A 233 -2.61 15.17 9.83
C CYS A 233 -1.63 16.36 9.84
N ARG A 234 -2.15 17.60 9.93
CA ARG A 234 -1.30 18.80 10.03
C ARG A 234 -0.43 18.79 11.29
N ALA A 235 -0.97 18.33 12.42
CA ALA A 235 -0.20 18.18 13.66
C ALA A 235 0.90 17.12 13.54
N GLY A 236 0.59 15.96 12.93
CA GLY A 236 1.54 14.90 12.65
C GLY A 236 2.68 15.35 11.74
N LEU A 237 2.35 16.05 10.64
CA LEU A 237 3.35 16.67 9.74
C LEU A 237 4.26 17.64 10.49
N LYS A 238 3.68 18.55 11.28
CA LYS A 238 4.46 19.50 12.07
C LYS A 238 5.43 18.77 12.99
N ARG A 239 4.96 17.73 13.68
CA ARG A 239 5.81 16.98 14.61
C ARG A 239 6.92 16.23 13.90
N ALA A 240 6.61 15.56 12.79
CA ALA A 240 7.60 14.85 11.98
C ALA A 240 8.68 15.82 11.45
N ARG A 241 8.28 17.01 10.98
CA ARG A 241 9.21 18.07 10.54
C ARG A 241 10.17 18.49 11.65
N GLU A 242 9.67 18.70 12.87
CA GLU A 242 10.52 19.02 14.03
C GLU A 242 11.54 17.92 14.35
N MET A 243 11.12 16.65 14.31
CA MET A 243 11.98 15.51 14.62
C MET A 243 13.07 15.31 13.56
N VAL A 244 12.68 15.29 12.28
CA VAL A 244 13.63 15.11 11.17
C VAL A 244 14.58 16.29 11.06
N LYS A 245 14.12 17.51 11.32
CA LYS A 245 14.99 18.70 11.34
C LYS A 245 16.17 18.53 12.31
N LYS A 246 15.94 17.97 13.50
CA LYS A 246 17.03 17.70 14.47
C LYS A 246 18.07 16.73 13.91
N VAL A 247 17.63 15.68 13.21
CA VAL A 247 18.54 14.71 12.56
C VAL A 247 19.32 15.40 11.44
N VAL A 248 18.65 16.19 10.59
CA VAL A 248 19.31 16.93 9.51
C VAL A 248 20.36 17.91 10.05
N GLU A 249 20.03 18.64 11.12
CA GLU A 249 20.96 19.57 11.78
C GLU A 249 22.16 18.84 12.38
N LYS A 250 21.94 17.71 13.06
CA LYS A 250 23.01 16.85 13.59
C LYS A 250 23.95 16.37 12.48
N ARG A 251 23.41 15.81 11.38
CA ARG A 251 24.22 15.32 10.26
C ARG A 251 25.02 16.43 9.57
N ARG A 252 24.47 17.65 9.51
CA ARG A 252 25.18 18.84 9.01
C ARG A 252 26.35 19.25 9.91
N GLN A 253 26.16 19.19 11.23
CA GLN A 253 27.22 19.50 12.20
C GLN A 253 28.37 18.49 12.08
N GLU A 254 28.07 17.19 12.01
CA GLU A 254 29.07 16.14 11.84
C GLU A 254 29.88 16.32 10.55
N ALA A 255 29.21 16.64 9.44
CA ALA A 255 29.89 16.92 8.17
C ALA A 255 30.80 18.17 8.24
N GLN A 256 30.39 19.20 8.99
CA GLN A 256 31.20 20.39 9.20
C GLN A 256 32.40 20.11 10.10
N GLU A 257 32.22 19.33 11.17
CA GLU A 257 33.30 18.91 12.07
C GLU A 257 34.34 18.05 11.36
N ALA A 258 33.90 17.07 10.56
CA ALA A 258 34.80 16.26 9.73
C ALA A 258 35.62 17.16 8.78
N LYS A 259 34.97 18.13 8.12
CA LYS A 259 35.64 19.09 7.26
C LYS A 259 36.68 19.94 8.01
N LEU A 260 36.39 20.37 9.24
CA LEU A 260 37.33 21.12 10.09
C LEU A 260 38.53 20.27 10.54
N LYS A 261 38.33 18.97 10.74
CA LYS A 261 39.38 18.00 11.07
C LYS A 261 40.17 17.50 9.86
N GLY A 262 39.74 17.82 8.64
CA GLY A 262 40.32 17.28 7.41
C GLY A 262 39.96 15.81 7.15
N GLU A 263 38.87 15.32 7.75
CA GLU A 263 38.35 13.97 7.63
C GLU A 263 37.20 13.91 6.61
N GLU A 264 36.91 12.72 6.08
CA GLU A 264 35.71 12.50 5.25
C GLU A 264 34.45 12.55 6.13
N ALA A 265 33.38 13.16 5.59
CA ALA A 265 32.11 13.23 6.29
C ALA A 265 31.47 11.84 6.43
N PRO A 266 30.71 11.57 7.51
CA PRO A 266 29.98 10.33 7.67
C PRO A 266 29.04 10.06 6.48
N ALA A 267 29.10 8.83 5.95
CA ALA A 267 28.22 8.39 4.86
C ALA A 267 26.93 7.77 5.41
N TYR A 268 25.80 8.26 4.95
CA TYR A 268 24.47 7.81 5.34
C TYR A 268 23.80 7.03 4.21
N TYR A 269 23.28 5.84 4.51
CA TYR A 269 22.65 4.95 3.54
C TYR A 269 21.14 4.84 3.77
N ASP A 270 20.47 5.98 3.75
CA ASP A 270 19.04 6.10 3.96
C ASP A 270 18.40 7.13 3.02
N ALA A 271 17.07 7.09 2.92
CA ALA A 271 16.30 7.96 2.04
C ALA A 271 16.37 9.42 2.47
N LEU A 272 16.57 9.72 3.76
CA LEU A 272 16.80 11.08 4.23
C LEU A 272 18.06 11.68 3.60
N ALA A 273 19.19 10.97 3.64
CA ALA A 273 20.43 11.40 2.99
C ALA A 273 20.22 11.58 1.48
N TRP A 274 19.56 10.62 0.84
CA TRP A 274 19.28 10.71 -0.61
C TRP A 274 18.36 11.86 -0.97
N THR A 275 17.45 12.25 -0.08
CA THR A 275 16.59 13.42 -0.24
C THR A 275 17.43 14.69 -0.19
N LEU A 276 18.33 14.81 0.77
CA LEU A 276 19.21 15.98 0.93
C LEU A 276 20.23 16.13 -0.21
N GLU A 277 20.69 15.03 -0.80
CA GLU A 277 21.60 15.01 -1.95
C GLU A 277 20.91 15.31 -3.29
N SER A 278 19.58 15.16 -3.35
CA SER A 278 18.83 15.34 -4.59
C SER A 278 18.82 16.81 -5.02
N PRO A 279 19.05 17.13 -6.31
CA PRO A 279 18.87 18.48 -6.83
C PRO A 279 17.44 19.03 -6.64
N LEU A 280 16.46 18.13 -6.59
CA LEU A 280 15.05 18.44 -6.33
C LEU A 280 14.69 18.36 -4.84
N GLY A 281 15.65 18.02 -3.97
CA GLY A 281 15.42 17.84 -2.54
C GLY A 281 14.93 19.11 -1.84
N ASN A 282 15.33 20.28 -2.33
CA ASN A 282 14.90 21.58 -1.80
C ASN A 282 13.45 21.94 -2.16
N GLU A 283 12.79 21.20 -3.05
CA GLU A 283 11.37 21.43 -3.38
C GLU A 283 10.41 20.92 -2.30
N PHE A 284 10.89 20.04 -1.40
CA PHE A 284 10.06 19.38 -0.40
C PHE A 284 10.71 19.43 0.98
N GLU A 285 9.86 19.46 2.01
CA GLU A 285 10.32 19.25 3.38
C GLU A 285 10.84 17.81 3.52
N PRO A 286 12.08 17.57 4.01
CA PRO A 286 12.64 16.23 4.09
C PRO A 286 11.79 15.25 4.91
N ALA A 287 11.09 15.74 5.93
CA ALA A 287 10.21 14.95 6.77
C ALA A 287 8.96 14.45 6.03
N ASP A 288 8.42 15.26 5.12
CA ASP A 288 7.25 14.90 4.33
C ASP A 288 7.60 13.77 3.35
N VAL A 289 8.82 13.77 2.82
CA VAL A 289 9.37 12.65 2.03
C VAL A 289 9.45 11.37 2.87
N GLN A 290 9.92 11.46 4.12
CA GLN A 290 10.02 10.27 4.98
C GLN A 290 8.64 9.73 5.39
N LEU A 291 7.69 10.61 5.72
CA LEU A 291 6.31 10.20 5.95
C LEU A 291 5.65 9.65 4.68
N ALA A 292 6.04 10.10 3.48
CA ALA A 292 5.53 9.57 2.21
C ALA A 292 5.99 8.14 1.95
N LEU A 293 7.26 7.86 2.22
CA LEU A 293 7.78 6.51 2.17
C LEU A 293 7.12 5.62 3.23
N ALA A 294 6.96 6.11 4.47
CA ALA A 294 6.27 5.38 5.53
C ALA A 294 4.82 5.04 5.15
N MET A 295 4.04 6.03 4.69
CA MET A 295 2.66 5.82 4.26
C MET A 295 2.54 4.81 3.12
N ALA A 296 3.47 4.82 2.17
CA ALA A 296 3.48 3.87 1.06
C ALA A 296 3.83 2.43 1.48
N ALA A 297 4.67 2.25 2.51
CA ALA A 297 5.18 0.95 2.94
C ALA A 297 4.35 0.30 4.06
N LEU A 298 3.78 1.10 4.97
CA LEU A 298 3.25 0.59 6.24
C LEU A 298 2.06 -0.36 6.08
N PHE A 299 0.97 0.11 5.45
CA PHE A 299 -0.29 -0.64 5.45
C PHE A 299 -0.22 -1.93 4.63
N THR A 300 0.26 -1.83 3.39
CA THR A 300 0.28 -2.95 2.43
C THR A 300 1.22 -4.07 2.89
N THR A 301 2.43 -3.72 3.33
CA THR A 301 3.39 -4.72 3.83
C THR A 301 2.92 -5.33 5.15
N SER A 302 2.41 -4.53 6.10
CA SER A 302 1.89 -5.06 7.36
C SER A 302 0.72 -6.02 7.14
N GLU A 303 -0.19 -5.70 6.24
CA GLU A 303 -1.34 -6.55 5.95
C GLU A 303 -0.90 -7.88 5.31
N LEU A 304 -0.03 -7.85 4.31
CA LEU A 304 0.52 -9.07 3.74
C LEU A 304 1.28 -9.88 4.79
N PHE A 305 2.04 -9.22 5.67
CA PHE A 305 2.76 -9.88 6.75
C PHE A 305 1.82 -10.64 7.69
N ARG A 306 0.72 -10.01 8.14
CA ARG A 306 -0.30 -10.67 8.97
C ARG A 306 -0.88 -11.92 8.30
N GLN A 307 -1.22 -11.81 7.02
CA GLN A 307 -1.77 -12.94 6.26
C GLN A 307 -0.76 -14.08 6.13
N ILE A 308 0.51 -13.76 5.88
CA ILE A 308 1.58 -14.78 5.85
C ILE A 308 1.69 -15.49 7.20
N LEU A 309 1.69 -14.74 8.31
CA LEU A 309 1.76 -15.33 9.66
C LEU A 309 0.58 -16.27 9.94
N ILE A 310 -0.63 -15.89 9.50
CA ILE A 310 -1.82 -16.74 9.61
C ILE A 310 -1.64 -18.02 8.77
N GLU A 311 -1.15 -17.92 7.53
CA GLU A 311 -0.96 -19.11 6.69
C GLU A 311 0.18 -20.01 7.21
N LEU A 312 1.22 -19.45 7.83
CA LEU A 312 2.27 -20.22 8.51
C LEU A 312 1.70 -20.99 9.71
N ALA A 313 0.89 -20.33 10.54
CA ALA A 313 0.25 -20.95 11.70
C ALA A 313 -0.70 -22.11 11.33
N ARG A 314 -1.26 -22.09 10.12
CA ARG A 314 -2.12 -23.17 9.60
C ARG A 314 -1.35 -24.36 9.01
N ARG A 315 -0.06 -24.21 8.72
CA ARG A 315 0.74 -25.16 7.93
C ARG A 315 2.08 -25.48 8.58
N PRO A 316 2.08 -26.10 9.78
CA PRO A 316 3.31 -26.46 10.47
C PRO A 316 4.19 -27.42 9.64
N ASP A 317 3.59 -28.23 8.76
CA ASP A 317 4.28 -29.09 7.80
C ASP A 317 5.11 -28.30 6.79
N VAL A 318 4.55 -27.22 6.23
CA VAL A 318 5.26 -26.34 5.30
C VAL A 318 6.34 -25.52 6.02
N VAL A 319 6.07 -25.09 7.26
CA VAL A 319 7.01 -24.34 8.09
C VAL A 319 8.33 -25.09 8.27
N GLU A 320 8.29 -26.42 8.39
CA GLU A 320 9.52 -27.22 8.52
C GLU A 320 10.36 -27.23 7.24
N HIS A 321 9.73 -27.25 6.06
CA HIS A 321 10.44 -27.13 4.79
C HIS A 321 11.04 -25.73 4.59
N LEU A 322 10.29 -24.69 4.97
CA LEU A 322 10.78 -23.31 4.95
C LEU A 322 11.97 -23.13 5.89
N ARG A 323 11.91 -23.71 7.09
CA ARG A 323 13.01 -23.65 8.06
C ARG A 323 14.30 -24.22 7.50
N ARG A 324 14.26 -25.41 6.91
CA ARG A 324 15.43 -26.05 6.28
C ARG A 324 15.97 -25.20 5.13
N GLU A 325 15.10 -24.66 4.28
CA GLU A 325 15.53 -23.75 3.21
C GLU A 325 16.28 -22.52 3.77
N ILE A 326 15.78 -21.94 4.87
CA ILE A 326 16.40 -20.77 5.50
C ILE A 326 17.76 -21.14 6.12
N GLU A 327 17.86 -22.27 6.83
CA GLU A 327 19.11 -22.76 7.42
C GLU A 327 20.16 -23.06 6.33
N ASP A 328 19.77 -23.70 5.23
CA ASP A 328 20.65 -23.98 4.09
C ASP A 328 21.09 -22.68 3.37
N ALA A 329 20.22 -21.68 3.32
CA ALA A 329 20.51 -20.39 2.70
C ALA A 329 21.45 -19.51 3.55
N ALA A 330 21.36 -19.60 4.87
CA ALA A 330 22.14 -18.82 5.85
C ALA A 330 22.49 -19.66 7.11
N PRO A 331 23.52 -20.53 7.04
CA PRO A 331 23.87 -21.46 8.12
C PRO A 331 24.22 -20.82 9.46
N ASP A 332 24.82 -19.62 9.45
CA ASP A 332 25.18 -18.85 10.65
C ASP A 332 24.15 -17.79 11.02
N HIS A 333 22.96 -17.84 10.41
CA HIS A 333 21.90 -16.84 10.51
C HIS A 333 22.34 -15.43 10.05
N ASP A 334 23.42 -15.36 9.27
CA ASP A 334 23.87 -14.14 8.59
C ASP A 334 23.06 -13.92 7.30
N PHE A 335 21.95 -13.18 7.45
CA PHE A 335 21.05 -12.93 6.34
C PHE A 335 21.58 -11.82 5.42
N THR A 336 22.10 -12.24 4.26
CA THR A 336 22.61 -11.37 3.19
C THR A 336 21.67 -11.33 1.98
N ALA A 337 21.89 -10.41 1.04
CA ALA A 337 21.18 -10.39 -0.25
C ALA A 337 21.23 -11.76 -0.96
N THR A 338 22.38 -12.43 -0.94
CA THR A 338 22.58 -13.76 -1.52
C THR A 338 21.74 -14.82 -0.83
N SER A 339 21.63 -14.78 0.51
CA SER A 339 20.78 -15.70 1.26
C SER A 339 19.31 -15.54 0.86
N LEU A 340 18.82 -14.29 0.74
CA LEU A 340 17.43 -14.01 0.36
C LEU A 340 17.09 -14.56 -1.03
N VAL A 341 18.01 -14.53 -1.98
CA VAL A 341 17.81 -15.08 -3.34
C VAL A 341 17.65 -16.60 -3.32
N LYS A 342 18.28 -17.29 -2.37
CA LYS A 342 18.19 -18.75 -2.20
C LYS A 342 16.88 -19.21 -1.56
N MET A 343 16.16 -18.33 -0.86
CA MET A 343 14.87 -18.63 -0.21
C MET A 343 13.71 -18.65 -1.23
N GLN A 344 13.68 -19.66 -2.11
CA GLN A 344 12.76 -19.74 -3.25
C GLN A 344 11.37 -20.27 -2.87
N LEU A 345 11.29 -21.21 -1.93
CA LEU A 345 10.05 -21.70 -1.37
C LEU A 345 9.39 -20.61 -0.52
N LEU A 346 10.17 -19.83 0.23
CA LEU A 346 9.65 -18.66 0.93
C LEU A 346 9.06 -17.61 -0.05
N ASP A 347 9.74 -17.35 -1.17
CA ASP A 347 9.16 -16.51 -2.26
C ASP A 347 7.82 -17.07 -2.75
N SER A 348 7.75 -18.38 -2.97
CA SER A 348 6.55 -19.06 -3.42
C SER A 348 5.42 -18.95 -2.40
N PHE A 349 5.72 -19.14 -1.11
CA PHE A 349 4.77 -19.02 -0.02
C PHE A 349 4.20 -17.60 0.09
N MET A 350 5.07 -16.59 0.04
CA MET A 350 4.67 -15.17 0.07
C MET A 350 3.80 -14.80 -1.13
N LYS A 351 4.17 -15.28 -2.33
CA LYS A 351 3.41 -15.02 -3.56
C LYS A 351 2.06 -15.72 -3.56
N GLU A 352 1.98 -16.97 -3.10
CA GLU A 352 0.71 -17.69 -2.98
C GLU A 352 -0.22 -17.03 -1.95
N THR A 353 0.34 -16.56 -0.83
CA THR A 353 -0.43 -15.76 0.13
C THR A 353 -1.00 -14.53 -0.55
N GLN A 354 -0.17 -13.74 -1.25
CA GLN A 354 -0.59 -12.53 -1.97
C GLN A 354 -1.67 -12.83 -3.05
N ARG A 355 -1.61 -13.99 -3.71
CA ARG A 355 -2.61 -14.42 -4.72
C ARG A 355 -3.99 -14.68 -4.10
N LEU A 356 -4.03 -15.23 -2.89
CA LEU A 356 -5.28 -15.61 -2.20
C LEU A 356 -5.91 -14.47 -1.41
N ILE A 357 -5.15 -13.41 -1.10
CA ILE A 357 -5.63 -12.14 -0.53
C ILE A 357 -5.45 -10.94 -1.49
N PRO A 358 -5.85 -11.03 -2.77
CA PRO A 358 -5.56 -10.00 -3.74
C PRO A 358 -6.47 -8.78 -3.54
N SER A 359 -5.95 -7.64 -3.99
CA SER A 359 -6.83 -6.58 -4.48
C SER A 359 -7.65 -7.13 -5.64
N LEU A 360 -8.99 -7.00 -5.55
CA LEU A 360 -9.94 -7.51 -6.53
C LEU A 360 -9.90 -6.76 -7.88
N VAL A 361 -9.28 -5.58 -7.87
CA VAL A 361 -8.98 -4.82 -9.07
C VAL A 361 -7.51 -4.45 -9.10
N ILE A 362 -6.97 -4.32 -10.30
CA ILE A 362 -5.59 -3.92 -10.56
C ILE A 362 -5.58 -2.72 -11.52
N LEU A 363 -4.43 -2.05 -11.63
CA LEU A 363 -4.20 -1.01 -12.62
C LEU A 363 -5.27 0.10 -12.62
N GLU A 364 -5.64 0.60 -11.44
CA GLU A 364 -6.57 1.74 -11.32
C GLU A 364 -5.95 3.01 -11.94
N ARG A 365 -6.68 3.65 -12.86
CA ARG A 365 -6.24 4.82 -13.63
C ARG A 365 -7.35 5.85 -13.80
N LEU A 366 -6.94 7.11 -13.89
CA LEU A 366 -7.77 8.18 -14.43
C LEU A 366 -7.50 8.34 -15.92
N VAL A 367 -8.56 8.42 -16.72
CA VAL A 367 -8.49 8.84 -18.13
C VAL A 367 -8.21 10.34 -18.17
N ILE A 368 -7.00 10.75 -18.54
CA ILE A 368 -6.58 12.16 -18.55
C ILE A 368 -6.82 12.87 -19.89
N ARG A 369 -7.05 12.08 -20.95
CA ARG A 369 -7.48 12.53 -22.29
C ARG A 369 -8.44 11.50 -22.87
N ASP A 370 -9.40 11.96 -23.67
CA ASP A 370 -10.31 11.07 -24.38
C ASP A 370 -9.51 10.02 -25.15
N THR A 371 -9.86 8.75 -24.96
CA THR A 371 -9.13 7.61 -25.53
C THR A 371 -10.11 6.50 -25.91
N ARG A 372 -9.63 5.42 -26.54
CA ARG A 372 -10.50 4.29 -26.93
C ARG A 372 -9.97 2.99 -26.37
N LEU A 373 -10.90 2.15 -25.91
CA LEU A 373 -10.63 0.75 -25.62
C LEU A 373 -10.26 -0.01 -26.91
N PRO A 374 -9.64 -1.21 -26.80
CA PRO A 374 -9.27 -2.01 -27.97
C PRO A 374 -10.42 -2.33 -28.93
N ASP A 375 -11.65 -2.41 -28.42
CA ASP A 375 -12.89 -2.62 -29.19
C ASP A 375 -13.42 -1.34 -29.88
N GLY A 376 -12.74 -0.20 -29.71
CA GLY A 376 -13.13 1.10 -30.24
C GLY A 376 -14.04 1.93 -29.33
N THR A 377 -14.49 1.40 -28.19
CA THR A 377 -15.36 2.10 -27.24
C THR A 377 -14.64 3.34 -26.70
N LEU A 378 -15.25 4.51 -26.86
CA LEU A 378 -14.71 5.78 -26.36
C LEU A 378 -14.68 5.77 -24.83
N LEU A 379 -13.62 6.28 -24.23
CA LEU A 379 -13.52 6.62 -22.81
C LEU A 379 -13.24 8.10 -22.71
N GLU A 380 -14.09 8.82 -21.99
CA GLU A 380 -13.99 10.27 -21.84
C GLU A 380 -13.01 10.63 -20.72
N LYS A 381 -12.35 11.77 -20.87
CA LYS A 381 -11.55 12.38 -19.81
C LYS A 381 -12.33 12.47 -18.50
N GLY A 382 -11.68 12.05 -17.41
CA GLY A 382 -12.27 11.99 -16.08
C GLY A 382 -12.87 10.63 -15.72
N THR A 383 -12.91 9.66 -16.65
CA THR A 383 -13.36 8.30 -16.33
C THR A 383 -12.33 7.61 -15.43
N HIS A 384 -12.77 7.09 -14.28
CA HIS A 384 -11.97 6.19 -13.45
C HIS A 384 -12.16 4.76 -13.98
N VAL A 385 -11.06 4.15 -14.44
CA VAL A 385 -11.02 2.74 -14.85
C VAL A 385 -10.18 1.90 -13.90
N ALA A 386 -10.59 0.65 -13.70
CA ALA A 386 -9.86 -0.38 -12.98
C ALA A 386 -9.98 -1.69 -13.78
N ILE A 387 -9.00 -2.58 -13.69
CA ILE A 387 -9.06 -3.88 -14.36
C ILE A 387 -9.44 -4.96 -13.35
N ASP A 388 -10.41 -5.80 -13.71
CA ASP A 388 -10.79 -6.98 -12.92
C ASP A 388 -9.60 -7.93 -12.76
N SER A 389 -9.34 -8.34 -11.52
CA SER A 389 -8.22 -9.19 -11.16
C SER A 389 -8.54 -10.70 -11.23
N ARG A 390 -9.67 -11.09 -11.83
CA ARG A 390 -10.20 -12.47 -11.86
C ARG A 390 -9.23 -13.55 -12.37
N GLU A 391 -8.22 -13.20 -13.16
CA GLU A 391 -7.18 -14.14 -13.63
C GLU A 391 -6.44 -14.85 -12.48
N MET A 392 -6.30 -14.19 -11.31
CA MET A 392 -5.68 -14.80 -10.12
C MET A 392 -6.47 -15.98 -9.54
N TYR A 393 -7.72 -16.15 -9.96
CA TYR A 393 -8.62 -17.21 -9.53
C TYR A 393 -9.15 -18.05 -10.69
N ASP A 394 -8.60 -17.88 -11.89
CA ASP A 394 -9.05 -18.62 -13.06
C ASP A 394 -8.53 -20.06 -12.99
N PRO A 395 -9.42 -21.09 -12.96
CA PRO A 395 -9.00 -22.48 -12.99
C PRO A 395 -8.24 -22.88 -14.27
N ALA A 396 -8.35 -22.11 -15.35
CA ALA A 396 -7.55 -22.32 -16.55
C ALA A 396 -6.09 -21.86 -16.37
N LYS A 397 -5.81 -21.03 -15.37
CA LYS A 397 -4.48 -20.47 -15.06
C LYS A 397 -3.84 -21.12 -13.83
N PHE A 398 -4.68 -21.48 -12.86
CA PHE A 398 -4.26 -22.03 -11.58
C PHE A 398 -5.09 -23.27 -11.24
N GLU A 399 -4.44 -24.42 -11.14
CA GLU A 399 -5.07 -25.65 -10.63
C GLU A 399 -5.54 -25.43 -9.18
N ASN A 400 -6.80 -25.80 -8.87
CA ASN A 400 -7.46 -25.51 -7.59
C ASN A 400 -7.21 -24.07 -7.10
N PRO A 401 -7.75 -23.05 -7.80
CA PRO A 401 -7.38 -21.65 -7.57
C PRO A 401 -7.79 -21.13 -6.19
N GLU A 402 -8.74 -21.77 -5.51
CA GLU A 402 -9.17 -21.41 -4.16
C GLU A 402 -8.33 -22.07 -3.06
N GLU A 403 -7.51 -23.06 -3.40
CA GLU A 403 -6.63 -23.75 -2.48
C GLU A 403 -5.24 -23.11 -2.43
N PHE A 404 -4.67 -23.07 -1.23
CA PHE A 404 -3.29 -22.61 -1.01
C PHE A 404 -2.31 -23.74 -1.31
N ASP A 405 -1.46 -23.56 -2.32
CA ASP A 405 -0.32 -24.43 -2.58
C ASP A 405 1.00 -23.66 -2.41
N ALA A 406 1.70 -23.92 -1.30
CA ALA A 406 2.98 -23.28 -1.00
C ALA A 406 4.05 -23.53 -2.07
N TRP A 407 3.97 -24.63 -2.83
CA TRP A 407 4.92 -24.99 -3.87
C TRP A 407 4.50 -24.52 -5.26
N ARG A 408 3.34 -23.87 -5.42
CA ARG A 408 2.78 -23.49 -6.74
C ARG A 408 3.78 -22.71 -7.59
N PHE A 409 4.31 -21.62 -7.03
CA PHE A 409 5.26 -20.76 -7.73
C PHE A 409 6.69 -21.32 -7.70
N TYR A 410 7.03 -22.12 -6.69
CA TYR A 410 8.28 -22.88 -6.67
C TYR A 410 8.37 -23.83 -7.87
N LYS A 411 7.34 -24.68 -8.09
CA LYS A 411 7.26 -25.61 -9.23
C LYS A 411 7.28 -24.88 -10.57
N ARG A 412 6.50 -23.80 -10.72
CA ARG A 412 6.50 -22.96 -11.94
C ARG A 412 7.89 -22.40 -12.23
N ARG A 413 8.60 -21.91 -11.22
CA ARG A 413 9.97 -21.42 -11.36
C ARG A 413 10.92 -22.52 -11.83
N GLN A 414 10.85 -23.72 -11.25
CA GLN A 414 11.67 -24.86 -11.69
C GLN A 414 11.37 -25.25 -13.15
N ALA A 415 10.14 -25.02 -13.62
CA ALA A 415 9.74 -25.19 -15.02
C ALA A 415 10.14 -24.03 -15.95
N GLY A 416 10.91 -23.05 -15.46
CA GLY A 416 11.42 -21.92 -16.25
C GLY A 416 10.55 -20.65 -16.25
N ASP A 417 9.49 -20.60 -15.43
CA ASP A 417 8.65 -19.40 -15.31
C ASP A 417 9.27 -18.35 -14.38
N ASN A 418 10.00 -17.41 -14.99
CA ASN A 418 10.62 -16.28 -14.30
C ASN A 418 9.63 -15.29 -13.68
N THR A 419 8.32 -15.37 -14.00
CA THR A 419 7.30 -14.51 -13.37
C THR A 419 6.88 -14.99 -11.98
N SER A 420 7.37 -16.16 -11.56
CA SER A 420 7.04 -16.81 -10.28
C SER A 420 7.72 -16.20 -9.05
N LEU A 421 8.71 -15.32 -9.22
CA LEU A 421 9.32 -14.60 -8.10
C LEU A 421 8.28 -13.69 -7.43
N PHE A 422 8.32 -13.56 -6.10
CA PHE A 422 7.39 -12.72 -5.34
C PHE A 422 7.32 -11.29 -5.90
N VAL A 423 8.48 -10.69 -6.17
CA VAL A 423 8.63 -9.31 -6.66
C VAL A 423 8.31 -9.11 -8.15
N GLN A 424 7.89 -10.16 -8.87
CA GLN A 424 7.55 -10.10 -10.29
C GLN A 424 6.03 -10.00 -10.48
N SER A 425 5.64 -9.28 -11.52
CA SER A 425 4.24 -9.12 -11.92
C SER A 425 3.99 -9.70 -13.30
N SER A 426 2.81 -10.29 -13.47
CA SER A 426 2.31 -10.83 -14.72
C SER A 426 0.83 -10.45 -14.88
N PRO A 427 0.22 -10.59 -16.07
CA PRO A 427 -1.21 -10.41 -16.24
C PRO A 427 -2.05 -11.28 -15.28
N GLU A 428 -1.55 -12.47 -14.95
CA GLU A 428 -2.17 -13.44 -14.06
C GLU A 428 -1.91 -13.13 -12.57
N HIS A 429 -0.98 -12.22 -12.26
CA HIS A 429 -0.62 -11.81 -10.90
C HIS A 429 -0.01 -10.40 -10.90
N ALA A 430 -0.87 -9.37 -10.87
CA ALA A 430 -0.47 -7.96 -10.99
C ALA A 430 -0.63 -7.15 -9.70
N GLN A 431 -0.43 -7.76 -8.53
CA GLN A 431 -0.59 -7.10 -7.22
C GLN A 431 0.43 -5.97 -6.98
N PHE A 432 1.62 -6.05 -7.57
CA PHE A 432 2.57 -4.94 -7.60
C PHE A 432 2.30 -3.95 -8.75
N GLY A 433 1.21 -4.08 -9.50
CA GLY A 433 0.93 -3.30 -10.71
C GLY A 433 1.72 -3.79 -11.93
N MET A 434 1.65 -3.05 -13.04
CA MET A 434 2.36 -3.36 -14.29
C MET A 434 2.67 -2.08 -15.09
N GLY A 435 3.62 -2.20 -16.01
CA GLY A 435 3.98 -1.12 -16.94
C GLY A 435 4.64 0.07 -16.24
N LYS A 436 4.33 1.29 -16.69
CA LYS A 436 4.92 2.55 -16.17
C LYS A 436 4.73 2.73 -14.66
N HIS A 437 3.63 2.20 -14.10
CA HIS A 437 3.27 2.32 -12.69
C HIS A 437 3.42 0.99 -11.94
N LEU A 438 4.40 0.17 -12.32
CA LEU A 438 4.85 -0.96 -11.51
C LEU A 438 5.41 -0.46 -10.17
N CYS A 439 5.05 -1.13 -9.07
CA CYS A 439 5.42 -0.74 -7.72
C CYS A 439 6.95 -0.57 -7.61
N PRO A 440 7.42 0.64 -7.26
CA PRO A 440 8.85 0.91 -7.18
C PRO A 440 9.47 0.23 -5.96
N GLY A 441 8.73 0.08 -4.85
CA GLY A 441 9.20 -0.48 -3.58
C GLY A 441 9.15 -2.00 -3.45
N ARG A 442 8.74 -2.74 -4.50
CA ARG A 442 8.52 -4.20 -4.41
C ARG A 442 9.74 -5.02 -3.97
N PHE A 443 10.94 -4.59 -4.35
CA PHE A 443 12.18 -5.26 -3.93
C PHE A 443 12.47 -5.01 -2.45
N PHE A 444 12.26 -3.77 -1.99
CA PHE A 444 12.37 -3.42 -0.58
C PHE A 444 11.41 -4.25 0.27
N ALA A 445 10.12 -4.26 -0.07
CA ALA A 445 9.10 -5.03 0.63
C ALA A 445 9.39 -6.55 0.61
N GLY A 446 9.89 -7.07 -0.52
CA GLY A 446 10.30 -8.48 -0.62
C GLY A 446 11.42 -8.83 0.35
N SER A 447 12.46 -8.00 0.43
CA SER A 447 13.58 -8.22 1.35
C SER A 447 13.17 -8.04 2.82
N GLU A 448 12.41 -6.98 3.12
CA GLU A 448 11.89 -6.70 4.47
C GLU A 448 11.07 -7.88 5.01
N LEU A 449 10.11 -8.37 4.22
CA LEU A 449 9.29 -9.53 4.61
C LEU A 449 10.13 -10.79 4.76
N LYS A 450 11.06 -11.07 3.84
CA LYS A 450 11.89 -12.27 3.96
C LYS A 450 12.77 -12.27 5.21
N PHE A 451 13.38 -11.14 5.58
CA PHE A 451 14.13 -11.05 6.84
C PHE A 451 13.23 -11.27 8.05
N CYS A 452 12.08 -10.61 8.12
CA CYS A 452 11.09 -10.83 9.19
C CYS A 452 10.74 -12.32 9.30
N LEU A 453 10.38 -12.94 8.18
CA LEU A 453 9.95 -14.34 8.16
C LEU A 453 11.11 -15.30 8.46
N ALA A 454 12.32 -15.03 8.00
CA ALA A 454 13.48 -15.86 8.29
C ALA A 454 13.77 -15.87 9.80
N HIS A 455 13.82 -14.70 10.44
CA HIS A 455 13.95 -14.63 11.89
C HIS A 455 12.78 -15.33 12.62
N ILE A 456 11.54 -15.14 12.16
CA ILE A 456 10.36 -15.72 12.81
C ILE A 456 10.36 -17.24 12.71
N ILE A 457 10.60 -17.81 11.51
CA ILE A 457 10.56 -19.25 11.28
C ILE A 457 11.66 -19.99 12.05
N LEU A 458 12.83 -19.37 12.22
CA LEU A 458 13.93 -19.94 13.01
C LEU A 458 13.70 -19.81 14.52
N LYS A 459 13.14 -18.69 14.99
CA LYS A 459 13.17 -18.33 16.41
C LYS A 459 11.82 -18.47 17.14
N TYR A 460 10.71 -18.54 16.44
CA TYR A 460 9.38 -18.51 17.04
C TYR A 460 8.49 -19.65 16.54
N ASP A 461 7.63 -20.13 17.44
CA ASP A 461 6.49 -20.96 17.07
C ASP A 461 5.23 -20.08 16.95
N LEU A 462 4.38 -20.40 15.98
CA LEU A 462 3.13 -19.68 15.69
C LEU A 462 1.94 -20.65 15.79
N ARG A 463 0.81 -20.18 16.31
CA ARG A 463 -0.47 -20.88 16.18
C ARG A 463 -1.64 -19.90 16.16
N LEU A 464 -2.74 -20.30 15.52
CA LEU A 464 -4.02 -19.62 15.73
C LEU A 464 -4.59 -20.10 17.06
N LYS A 465 -5.17 -19.19 17.84
CA LYS A 465 -5.89 -19.57 19.05
C LYS A 465 -7.11 -20.41 18.71
N ASP A 466 -7.46 -21.35 19.59
CA ASP A 466 -8.59 -22.27 19.40
C ASP A 466 -9.88 -21.52 19.02
N GLY A 467 -10.54 -22.01 17.96
CA GLY A 467 -11.75 -21.41 17.41
C GLY A 467 -11.51 -20.24 16.42
N CYS A 468 -10.28 -19.73 16.28
CA CYS A 468 -9.96 -18.70 15.30
C CYS A 468 -9.74 -19.31 13.92
N LEU A 469 -10.62 -18.99 12.96
CA LEU A 469 -10.43 -19.41 11.57
C LEU A 469 -9.39 -18.58 10.83
N GLY A 470 -9.15 -17.32 11.23
CA GLY A 470 -8.19 -16.40 10.59
C GLY A 470 -8.54 -16.01 9.15
N LYS A 471 -9.83 -16.04 8.78
CA LYS A 471 -10.25 -15.73 7.41
C LYS A 471 -10.07 -14.22 7.14
N PRO A 472 -9.61 -13.84 5.94
CA PRO A 472 -9.55 -12.42 5.58
C PRO A 472 -10.95 -11.83 5.48
N MET A 473 -11.09 -10.58 5.88
CA MET A 473 -12.28 -9.76 5.71
C MET A 473 -12.18 -8.97 4.41
N GLN A 474 -13.28 -8.87 3.67
CA GLN A 474 -13.39 -8.03 2.50
C GLN A 474 -13.73 -6.59 2.89
N LEU A 475 -12.97 -5.62 2.36
CA LEU A 475 -13.16 -4.18 2.51
C LEU A 475 -13.17 -3.53 1.13
N GLY A 476 -14.33 -3.53 0.47
CA GLY A 476 -14.42 -3.08 -0.91
C GLY A 476 -13.54 -3.95 -1.81
N PHE A 477 -12.70 -3.32 -2.63
CA PHE A 477 -11.75 -4.06 -3.48
C PHE A 477 -10.53 -4.61 -2.76
N LEU A 478 -10.34 -4.30 -1.48
CA LEU A 478 -9.22 -4.80 -0.69
C LEU A 478 -9.66 -5.97 0.20
N SER A 479 -8.68 -6.78 0.58
CA SER A 479 -8.81 -7.79 1.63
C SER A 479 -7.92 -7.39 2.80
N ALA A 480 -8.39 -7.61 4.03
CA ALA A 480 -7.67 -7.27 5.24
C ALA A 480 -7.81 -8.37 6.30
N THR A 481 -6.94 -8.36 7.29
CA THR A 481 -6.97 -9.30 8.41
C THR A 481 -8.16 -8.96 9.28
N ASP A 482 -8.96 -9.97 9.65
CA ASP A 482 -10.00 -9.77 10.65
C ASP A 482 -9.33 -9.37 11.98
N PRO A 483 -9.62 -8.17 12.52
CA PRO A 483 -8.99 -7.68 13.75
C PRO A 483 -9.24 -8.57 14.97
N TYR A 484 -10.25 -9.43 14.93
CA TYR A 484 -10.53 -10.41 15.98
C TYR A 484 -9.75 -11.72 15.84
N THR A 485 -9.01 -11.91 14.75
CA THR A 485 -8.12 -13.07 14.60
C THR A 485 -7.04 -13.01 15.67
N GLN A 486 -6.97 -14.05 16.51
CA GLN A 486 -5.95 -14.15 17.57
C GLN A 486 -4.85 -15.12 17.12
N LEU A 487 -3.70 -14.55 16.78
CA LEU A 487 -2.46 -15.29 16.55
C LEU A 487 -1.67 -15.33 17.87
N GLU A 488 -1.18 -16.51 18.25
CA GLU A 488 -0.32 -16.70 19.40
C GLU A 488 1.09 -17.04 18.95
N VAL A 489 2.06 -16.50 19.70
CA VAL A 489 3.49 -16.66 19.43
C VAL A 489 4.20 -17.09 20.72
N ARG A 490 5.30 -17.82 20.58
CA ARG A 490 6.26 -18.06 21.67
C ARG A 490 7.67 -18.20 21.09
N ARG A 491 8.68 -17.91 21.91
CA ARG A 491 10.07 -18.23 21.59
C ARG A 491 10.29 -19.74 21.59
N ARG A 492 10.94 -20.24 20.53
CA ARG A 492 11.35 -21.63 20.37
C ARG A 492 12.53 -21.99 21.25
#